data_AF-A0A7X8DPN9-F1
#
_entry.id   AF-A0A7X8DPN9-F1
#
_cell.length_a   1.000
_cell.length_b   1.000
_cell.length_c   1.000
_cell.angle_alpha   90.00
_cell.angle_beta   90.00
_cell.angle_gamma   90.00
#
_symmetry.space_group_name_H-M   'P 1'
#
loop_
_entity.id
_entity.type
_entity.pdbx_description
1 polymer ?
#
loop_
_entity_poly.entity_id
_entity_poly.type
_entity_poly.pdbx_seq_one_letter_code
_entity_poly.pdbx_strand_id
1 'polypeptide(L)'
;AHTFPIELKIAQKSGVKLLFMFAFRFICGILFGIILHLIYSYFQVLQEPVHFSQTMTLQDTSWKGWILHELKNYSIIATIIFGLITLMRLLELSGLLAWINKALRPLLKGLGISEDVLSITLIGLTLGIAYGGGLVIEESNRKQIKPKDIFYSLVLMGLFHSIFEDTLLMLGVGGHYSGIIIFRFVMAFAITFLVVRLTKNMNDTVFNRLFITKNYIKKIEKLNSST
;
A
#
# COMPACT_ATOMS: atom_id res chain seq x y z
N ALA A 1 2.63 6.71 2.03
CA ALA A 1 1.68 6.10 2.98
C ALA A 1 0.99 7.23 3.72
N HIS A 2 -0.27 7.47 3.41
CA HIS A 2 -1.01 8.64 3.87
C HIS A 2 -1.82 8.37 5.14
N THR A 3 -2.04 7.09 5.49
CA THR A 3 -2.84 6.68 6.67
C THR A 3 -2.10 5.70 7.57
N PHE A 4 -0.79 5.90 7.72
CA PHE A 4 0.15 4.92 8.30
C PHE A 4 -0.32 4.23 9.61
N PRO A 5 -0.89 4.92 10.62
CA PRO A 5 -1.41 4.25 11.82
C PRO A 5 -2.57 3.28 11.55
N ILE A 6 -3.48 3.65 10.65
CA ILE A 6 -4.65 2.83 10.27
C ILE A 6 -4.18 1.59 9.53
N GLU A 7 -3.27 1.77 8.57
CA GLU A 7 -2.70 0.68 7.76
C GLU A 7 -1.96 -0.35 8.64
N LEU A 8 -1.24 0.12 9.66
CA LEU A 8 -0.57 -0.75 10.63
C LEU A 8 -1.56 -1.51 11.53
N LYS A 9 -2.66 -0.86 11.92
CA LYS A 9 -3.73 -1.50 12.68
C LYS A 9 -4.48 -2.54 11.85
N ILE A 10 -4.68 -2.28 10.57
CA ILE A 10 -5.24 -3.25 9.63
C ILE A 10 -4.34 -4.47 9.56
N ALA A 11 -3.03 -4.30 9.31
CA ALA A 11 -2.09 -5.42 9.29
C ALA A 11 -2.06 -6.20 10.62
N GLN A 12 -2.16 -5.50 11.75
CA GLN A 12 -2.26 -6.11 13.07
C GLN A 12 -3.51 -6.97 13.24
N LYS A 13 -4.67 -6.47 12.81
CA LYS A 13 -5.95 -7.18 12.89
C LYS A 13 -6.02 -8.37 11.94
N SER A 14 -5.37 -8.28 10.78
CA SER A 14 -5.22 -9.38 9.84
C SER A 14 -4.27 -10.48 10.33
N GLY A 15 -3.43 -10.21 11.33
CA GLY A 15 -2.63 -11.22 12.02
C GLY A 15 -1.12 -10.97 12.04
N VAL A 16 -0.60 -9.96 11.35
CA VAL A 16 0.83 -9.63 11.30
C VAL A 16 1.22 -8.70 12.44
N LYS A 17 2.43 -8.83 13.00
CA LYS A 17 2.86 -7.93 14.07
C LYS A 17 3.01 -6.49 13.59
N LEU A 18 2.41 -5.59 14.37
CA LEU A 18 2.47 -4.14 14.14
C LEU A 18 3.91 -3.63 14.04
N LEU A 19 4.76 -3.99 15.01
CA LEU A 19 6.14 -3.49 15.06
C LEU A 19 6.97 -3.95 13.85
N PHE A 20 6.76 -5.19 13.41
CA PHE A 20 7.42 -5.69 12.20
C PHE A 20 7.00 -4.88 10.98
N MET A 21 5.68 -4.73 10.74
CA MET A 21 5.18 -3.98 9.59
C MET A 21 5.60 -2.51 9.63
N PHE A 22 5.63 -1.90 10.82
CA PHE A 22 6.13 -0.54 11.02
C PHE A 22 7.60 -0.44 10.57
N ALA A 23 8.47 -1.24 11.18
CA ALA A 23 9.91 -1.19 10.93
C ALA A 23 10.21 -1.51 9.46
N PHE A 24 9.57 -2.55 8.92
CA PHE A 24 9.74 -2.98 7.54
C PHE A 24 9.40 -1.86 6.55
N ARG A 25 8.23 -1.22 6.71
CA ARG A 25 7.80 -0.14 5.80
C ARG A 25 8.64 1.11 5.95
N PHE A 26 9.00 1.47 7.18
CA PHE A 26 9.83 2.63 7.45
C PHE A 26 11.24 2.48 6.83
N ILE A 27 11.88 1.32 7.06
CA ILE A 27 13.19 1.00 6.50
C ILE A 27 13.13 0.96 4.97
N CYS A 28 12.14 0.26 4.38
CA CYS A 28 12.00 0.21 2.93
C CYS A 28 11.76 1.60 2.33
N GLY A 29 10.96 2.46 2.97
CA GLY A 29 10.73 3.83 2.51
C GLY A 29 12.01 4.66 2.45
N ILE A 30 12.85 4.59 3.49
CA ILE A 30 14.15 5.26 3.50
C ILE A 30 15.07 4.69 2.42
N LEU A 31 15.17 3.36 2.32
CA LEU A 31 15.97 2.69 1.30
C LEU A 31 15.54 3.09 -0.12
N PHE A 32 14.23 3.15 -0.37
CA PHE A 32 13.68 3.55 -1.66
C PHE A 32 14.06 4.98 -2.02
N GLY A 33 13.97 5.91 -1.06
CA GLY A 33 14.41 7.30 -1.25
C GLY A 33 15.90 7.40 -1.55
N ILE A 34 16.75 6.70 -0.79
CA ILE A 34 18.20 6.68 -1.02
C ILE A 34 18.53 6.12 -2.40
N ILE A 35 17.94 4.98 -2.78
CA ILE A 35 18.21 4.36 -4.08
C ILE A 35 17.75 5.27 -5.22
N LEU A 36 16.57 5.89 -5.13
CA LEU A 36 16.10 6.83 -6.14
C LEU A 36 17.02 8.04 -6.26
N HIS A 37 17.46 8.60 -5.14
CA HIS A 37 18.43 9.69 -5.13
C HIS A 37 19.72 9.30 -5.84
N LEU A 38 20.30 8.14 -5.51
CA LEU A 38 21.52 7.64 -6.15
C LEU A 38 21.34 7.44 -7.65
N ILE A 39 20.22 6.85 -8.09
CA ILE A 39 19.93 6.64 -9.51
C ILE A 39 19.85 7.99 -10.23
N TYR A 40 19.02 8.92 -9.74
CA TYR A 40 18.80 10.19 -10.40
C TYR A 40 20.02 11.09 -10.42
N SER A 41 20.78 11.14 -9.32
CA SER A 41 22.02 11.92 -9.26
C SER A 41 23.12 11.31 -10.11
N TYR A 42 23.19 9.98 -10.24
CA TYR A 42 24.14 9.33 -11.16
C TYR A 42 23.86 9.67 -12.63
N PHE A 43 22.59 9.62 -13.04
CA PHE A 43 22.20 9.94 -14.43
C PHE A 43 22.01 11.43 -14.70
N GLN A 44 22.13 12.30 -13.68
CA GLN A 44 21.87 13.75 -13.78
C GLN A 44 20.47 14.09 -14.30
N VAL A 45 19.48 13.24 -13.99
CA VAL A 45 18.08 13.40 -14.38
C VAL A 45 17.28 13.86 -13.16
N LEU A 46 16.25 14.69 -13.35
CA LEU A 46 15.30 15.12 -12.29
C LEU A 46 15.98 15.77 -11.07
N GLN A 47 17.05 16.54 -11.29
CA GLN A 47 17.76 17.29 -10.23
C GLN A 47 17.19 18.69 -9.98
N GLU A 48 16.25 19.14 -10.83
CA GLU A 48 15.60 20.43 -10.66
C GLU A 48 14.68 20.43 -9.43
N PRO A 49 14.63 21.53 -8.67
CA PRO A 49 13.75 21.63 -7.51
C PRO A 49 12.29 21.50 -7.94
N VAL A 50 11.51 20.74 -7.16
CA VAL A 50 10.06 20.66 -7.37
C VAL A 50 9.46 22.03 -7.06
N HIS A 51 8.93 22.69 -8.09
CA HIS A 51 8.19 23.93 -7.94
C HIS A 51 6.79 23.62 -7.41
N PHE A 52 6.63 23.62 -6.08
CA PHE A 52 5.31 23.59 -5.47
C PHE A 52 4.52 24.83 -5.88
N SER A 53 3.27 24.65 -6.32
CA SER A 53 2.36 25.74 -6.64
C SER A 53 2.30 26.73 -5.47
N GLN A 54 2.85 27.94 -5.63
CA GLN A 54 2.90 29.02 -4.63
C GLN A 54 1.53 29.60 -4.25
N THR A 55 0.44 28.89 -4.52
CA THR A 55 -0.95 29.37 -4.39
C THR A 55 -1.46 29.56 -2.95
N MET A 56 -0.59 29.47 -1.93
CA MET A 56 -0.95 29.56 -0.51
C MET A 56 -0.21 30.68 0.26
N THR A 57 0.07 31.81 -0.40
CA THR A 57 0.46 33.02 0.35
C THR A 57 -0.79 33.69 0.92
N LEU A 58 -0.96 33.59 2.24
CA LEU A 58 -2.00 34.30 3.01
C LEU A 58 -1.82 35.82 2.81
N GLN A 59 -2.77 36.46 2.14
CA GLN A 59 -2.79 37.92 1.93
C GLN A 59 -3.67 38.67 2.93
N ASP A 60 -4.50 37.97 3.73
CA ASP A 60 -5.36 38.60 4.75
C ASP A 60 -5.35 37.78 6.05
N THR A 61 -4.93 38.42 7.15
CA THR A 61 -4.87 37.83 8.50
C THR A 61 -6.19 37.99 9.27
N SER A 62 -7.22 38.57 8.65
CA SER A 62 -8.54 38.71 9.28
C SER A 62 -9.23 37.35 9.47
N TRP A 63 -10.06 37.23 10.51
CA TRP A 63 -10.89 36.02 10.74
C TRP A 63 -11.81 35.71 9.54
N LYS A 64 -12.30 36.73 8.84
CA LYS A 64 -13.15 36.54 7.64
C LYS A 64 -12.33 36.01 6.46
N GLY A 65 -11.14 36.59 6.22
CA GLY A 65 -10.21 36.14 5.20
C GLY A 65 -9.77 34.70 5.44
N TRP A 66 -9.48 34.35 6.70
CA TRP A 66 -9.15 32.98 7.09
C TRP A 66 -10.29 31.99 6.79
N ILE A 67 -11.54 32.28 7.21
CA ILE A 67 -12.69 31.38 6.96
C ILE A 67 -12.91 31.17 5.45
N LEU A 68 -12.88 32.24 4.66
CA LEU A 68 -13.11 32.15 3.22
C LEU A 68 -11.98 31.39 2.50
N HIS A 69 -10.74 31.62 2.91
CA HIS A 69 -9.59 30.89 2.37
C HIS A 69 -9.66 29.40 2.72
N GLU A 70 -10.04 29.07 3.94
CA GLU A 70 -10.17 27.68 4.39
C GLU A 70 -11.32 26.97 3.67
N LEU A 71 -12.47 27.64 3.50
CA LEU A 71 -13.59 27.10 2.72
C LEU A 71 -13.21 26.86 1.26
N LYS A 72 -12.44 27.79 0.65
CA LYS A 72 -11.89 27.62 -0.70
C LYS A 72 -10.94 26.42 -0.77
N ASN A 73 -10.03 26.28 0.18
CA ASN A 73 -9.12 25.14 0.25
C ASN A 73 -9.87 23.82 0.37
N TYR A 74 -10.85 23.71 1.27
CA TYR A 74 -11.67 22.50 1.38
C TYR A 74 -12.47 22.22 0.12
N SER A 75 -12.98 23.26 -0.55
CA SER A 75 -13.69 23.09 -1.82
C SER A 75 -12.76 22.52 -2.91
N ILE A 76 -11.53 23.05 -3.02
CA ILE A 76 -10.51 22.53 -3.95
C ILE A 76 -10.17 21.07 -3.64
N ILE A 77 -9.89 20.75 -2.38
CA ILE A 77 -9.58 19.38 -1.94
C ILE A 77 -10.75 18.44 -2.25
N ALA A 78 -11.98 18.85 -1.95
CA ALA A 78 -13.18 18.07 -2.23
C ALA A 78 -13.37 17.81 -3.72
N THR A 79 -13.17 18.80 -4.58
CA THR A 79 -13.24 18.63 -6.04
C THR A 79 -12.17 17.67 -6.56
N ILE A 80 -10.93 17.77 -6.05
CA ILE A 80 -9.83 16.86 -6.44
C ILE A 80 -10.16 15.41 -6.04
N ILE A 81 -10.58 15.19 -4.79
CA ILE A 81 -10.95 13.85 -4.29
C ILE A 81 -12.13 13.28 -5.06
N PHE A 82 -13.18 14.09 -5.29
CA PHE A 82 -14.34 13.68 -6.07
C PHE A 82 -13.95 13.30 -7.51
N GLY A 83 -13.08 14.08 -8.15
CA GLY A 83 -12.55 13.79 -9.47
C GLY A 83 -11.76 12.48 -9.51
N LEU A 84 -10.89 12.24 -8.53
CA LEU A 84 -10.12 11.00 -8.38
C LEU A 84 -11.04 9.78 -8.22
N ILE A 85 -12.01 9.83 -7.31
CA ILE A 85 -12.95 8.73 -7.07
C ILE A 85 -13.78 8.45 -8.33
N THR A 86 -14.25 9.51 -8.99
CA THR A 86 -15.02 9.39 -10.24
C THR A 86 -14.17 8.74 -11.34
N LEU A 87 -12.92 9.20 -11.52
CA LEU A 87 -11.99 8.60 -12.47
C LEU A 87 -11.73 7.13 -12.16
N MET A 88 -11.50 6.78 -10.90
CA MET A 88 -11.32 5.38 -10.49
C MET A 88 -12.54 4.52 -10.84
N ARG A 89 -13.76 5.04 -10.63
CA ARG A 89 -15.00 4.34 -10.99
C ARG A 89 -15.13 4.16 -12.49
N LEU A 90 -14.74 5.15 -13.29
CA LEU A 90 -14.70 5.04 -14.75
C LEU A 90 -13.66 4.00 -15.21
N LEU A 91 -12.48 3.97 -14.60
CA LEU A 91 -11.45 2.95 -14.90
C LEU A 91 -11.93 1.54 -14.55
N GLU A 92 -12.68 1.38 -13.46
CA GLU A 92 -13.33 0.12 -13.09
C GLU A 92 -14.36 -0.32 -14.16
N LEU A 93 -15.25 0.59 -14.58
CA LEU A 93 -16.26 0.32 -15.62
C LEU A 93 -15.65 0.04 -17.00
N SER A 94 -14.51 0.64 -17.31
CA SER A 94 -13.81 0.41 -18.59
C SER A 94 -13.21 -0.99 -18.73
N GLY A 95 -13.14 -1.78 -17.63
CA GLY A 95 -12.50 -3.09 -17.61
C GLY A 95 -10.97 -3.04 -17.52
N LEU A 96 -10.35 -1.85 -17.52
CA LEU A 96 -8.90 -1.70 -17.35
C LEU A 96 -8.41 -2.34 -16.04
N LEU A 97 -9.17 -2.17 -14.96
CA LEU A 97 -8.86 -2.77 -13.67
C LEU A 97 -8.81 -4.30 -13.74
N ALA A 98 -9.73 -4.91 -14.49
CA ALA A 98 -9.74 -6.36 -14.71
C ALA A 98 -8.52 -6.81 -15.53
N TRP A 99 -8.10 -6.02 -16.52
CA TRP A 99 -6.91 -6.31 -17.31
C TRP A 99 -5.62 -6.24 -16.47
N ILE A 100 -5.48 -5.19 -15.66
CA ILE A 100 -4.34 -5.04 -14.74
C ILE A 100 -4.31 -6.19 -13.72
N ASN A 101 -5.46 -6.54 -13.16
CA ASN A 101 -5.55 -7.67 -12.24
C ASN A 101 -5.12 -8.99 -12.89
N LYS A 102 -5.51 -9.21 -14.15
CA LYS A 102 -5.08 -10.37 -14.94
C LYS A 102 -3.56 -10.38 -15.19
N ALA A 103 -2.95 -9.21 -15.41
CA ALA A 103 -1.51 -9.06 -15.60
C ALA A 103 -0.70 -9.24 -14.30
N LEU A 104 -1.23 -8.76 -13.17
CA LEU A 104 -0.59 -8.90 -11.85
C LEU A 104 -0.71 -10.32 -11.29
N ARG A 105 -1.79 -11.03 -11.60
CA ARG A 105 -2.05 -12.40 -11.12
C ARG A 105 -0.86 -13.36 -11.27
N PRO A 106 -0.22 -13.54 -12.45
CA PRO A 106 0.94 -14.42 -12.56
C PRO A 106 2.12 -13.98 -11.70
N LEU A 107 2.35 -12.67 -11.53
CA LEU A 107 3.41 -12.14 -10.68
C LEU A 107 3.16 -12.49 -9.20
N LEU A 108 1.93 -12.30 -8.72
CA LEU A 108 1.55 -12.64 -7.34
C LEU A 108 1.65 -14.14 -7.06
N LYS A 109 1.24 -14.99 -8.02
CA LYS A 109 1.46 -16.44 -7.93
C LYS A 109 2.95 -16.80 -7.88
N GLY A 110 3.76 -16.12 -8.67
CA GLY A 110 5.23 -16.26 -8.65
C GLY A 110 5.84 -15.89 -7.30
N LEU A 111 5.24 -14.95 -6.58
CA LEU A 111 5.59 -14.61 -5.19
C LEU A 111 5.12 -15.65 -4.17
N GLY A 112 4.43 -16.72 -4.57
CA GLY A 112 3.93 -17.75 -3.66
C GLY A 112 2.69 -17.33 -2.86
N ILE A 113 1.96 -16.30 -3.30
CA ILE A 113 0.67 -15.90 -2.72
C ILE A 113 -0.39 -16.89 -3.22
N SER A 114 -1.08 -17.55 -2.28
CA SER A 114 -2.12 -18.54 -2.58
C SER A 114 -3.40 -17.91 -3.14
N GLU A 115 -4.21 -18.72 -3.84
CA GLU A 115 -5.48 -18.27 -4.44
C GLU A 115 -6.46 -17.71 -3.39
N ASP A 116 -6.39 -18.21 -2.15
CA ASP A 116 -7.28 -17.80 -1.05
C ASP A 116 -7.17 -16.31 -0.70
N VAL A 117 -5.98 -15.74 -0.87
CA VAL A 117 -5.70 -14.32 -0.59
C VAL A 117 -5.43 -13.50 -1.85
N LEU A 118 -5.16 -14.16 -2.99
CA LEU A 118 -4.76 -13.51 -4.23
C LEU A 118 -5.73 -12.40 -4.66
N SER A 119 -7.02 -12.70 -4.71
CA SER A 119 -8.05 -11.74 -5.14
C SER A 119 -8.10 -10.52 -4.21
N ILE A 120 -7.94 -10.75 -2.90
CA ILE A 120 -7.93 -9.69 -1.90
C ILE A 120 -6.66 -8.85 -2.04
N THR A 121 -5.51 -9.48 -2.26
CA THR A 121 -4.24 -8.80 -2.53
C THR A 121 -4.38 -7.90 -3.76
N LEU A 122 -4.93 -8.42 -4.87
CA LEU A 122 -5.14 -7.64 -6.10
C LEU A 122 -5.99 -6.38 -5.83
N ILE A 123 -7.12 -6.55 -5.13
CA ILE A 123 -7.97 -5.43 -4.71
C ILE A 123 -7.19 -4.44 -3.85
N GLY A 124 -6.37 -4.91 -2.91
CA GLY A 124 -5.54 -4.07 -2.07
C GLY A 124 -4.44 -3.31 -2.81
N LEU A 125 -3.85 -3.91 -3.84
CA LEU A 125 -2.88 -3.25 -4.71
C LEU A 125 -3.55 -2.15 -5.53
N THR A 126 -4.71 -2.43 -6.14
CA THR A 126 -5.38 -1.48 -7.03
C THR A 126 -6.13 -0.38 -6.29
N LEU A 127 -6.96 -0.75 -5.32
CA LEU A 127 -7.88 0.15 -4.60
C LEU A 127 -7.34 0.63 -3.26
N GLY A 128 -6.21 0.08 -2.81
CA GLY A 128 -5.59 0.50 -1.57
C GLY A 128 -5.84 -0.43 -0.40
N ILE A 129 -5.00 -0.27 0.63
CA ILE A 129 -5.01 -1.11 1.83
C ILE A 129 -6.21 -0.83 2.74
N ALA A 130 -6.87 0.32 2.64
CA ALA A 130 -8.11 0.58 3.37
C ALA A 130 -9.22 -0.38 2.92
N TYR A 131 -9.41 -0.51 1.60
CA TYR A 131 -10.37 -1.43 1.01
C TYR A 131 -9.90 -2.88 1.08
N GLY A 132 -8.73 -3.18 0.51
CA GLY A 132 -8.20 -4.54 0.48
C GLY A 132 -7.90 -5.09 1.87
N GLY A 133 -7.39 -4.26 2.78
CA GLY A 133 -7.06 -4.68 4.13
C GLY A 133 -8.29 -4.97 5.00
N GLY A 134 -9.41 -4.25 4.81
CA GLY A 134 -10.69 -4.61 5.42
C GLY A 134 -11.13 -6.02 5.01
N LEU A 135 -11.05 -6.32 3.72
CA LEU A 135 -11.30 -7.66 3.18
C LEU A 135 -10.31 -8.71 3.71
N VAL A 136 -9.01 -8.38 3.83
CA VAL A 136 -8.03 -9.30 4.45
C VAL A 136 -8.42 -9.62 5.88
N ILE A 137 -8.82 -8.62 6.68
CA ILE A 137 -9.27 -8.85 8.07
C ILE A 137 -10.46 -9.80 8.07
N GLU A 138 -11.49 -9.54 7.25
CA GLU A 138 -12.68 -10.36 7.18
C GLU A 138 -12.37 -11.81 6.77
N GLU A 139 -11.57 -12.00 5.73
CA GLU A 139 -11.24 -13.31 5.20
C GLU A 139 -10.29 -14.10 6.11
N SER A 140 -9.31 -13.41 6.71
CA SER A 140 -8.48 -13.99 7.78
C SER A 140 -9.31 -14.41 8.99
N ASN A 141 -10.49 -13.81 9.16
CA ASN A 141 -11.39 -14.11 10.25
C ASN A 141 -12.36 -15.26 9.96
N ARG A 142 -12.75 -15.43 8.70
CA ARG A 142 -13.74 -16.43 8.23
C ARG A 142 -13.11 -17.73 7.74
N LYS A 143 -11.99 -17.65 7.02
CA LYS A 143 -11.33 -18.79 6.39
C LYS A 143 -10.08 -19.22 7.14
N GLN A 144 -9.72 -20.50 7.00
CA GLN A 144 -8.45 -21.03 7.46
C GLN A 144 -7.34 -20.68 6.46
N ILE A 145 -6.86 -19.44 6.52
CA ILE A 145 -5.77 -18.96 5.65
C ILE A 145 -4.42 -19.20 6.33
N LYS A 146 -3.43 -19.67 5.58
CA LYS A 146 -2.07 -19.89 6.12
C LYS A 146 -1.45 -18.55 6.56
N PRO A 147 -0.77 -18.49 7.73
CA PRO A 147 -0.16 -17.25 8.21
C PRO A 147 0.86 -16.62 7.24
N LYS A 148 1.60 -17.46 6.51
CA LYS A 148 2.57 -17.01 5.49
C LYS A 148 1.89 -16.27 4.33
N ASP A 149 0.71 -16.71 3.90
CA ASP A 149 -0.01 -16.12 2.77
C ASP A 149 -0.55 -14.73 3.13
N ILE A 150 -1.13 -14.59 4.32
CA ILE A 150 -1.54 -13.29 4.88
C ILE A 150 -0.33 -12.35 5.00
N PHE A 151 0.79 -12.86 5.50
CA PHE A 151 2.01 -12.08 5.66
C PHE A 151 2.56 -11.57 4.32
N TYR A 152 2.70 -12.43 3.31
CA TYR A 152 3.21 -12.03 1.99
C TYR A 152 2.30 -11.02 1.30
N SER A 153 0.97 -11.23 1.39
CA SER A 153 -0.03 -10.28 0.90
C SER A 153 0.13 -8.91 1.55
N LEU A 154 0.22 -8.84 2.88
CA LEU A 154 0.34 -7.58 3.61
C LEU A 154 1.69 -6.90 3.44
N VAL A 155 2.78 -7.66 3.29
CA VAL A 155 4.10 -7.12 2.97
C VAL A 155 4.07 -6.41 1.62
N LEU A 156 3.53 -7.07 0.59
CA LEU A 156 3.41 -6.48 -0.74
C LEU A 156 2.48 -5.26 -0.75
N MET A 157 1.29 -5.39 -0.18
CA MET A 157 0.34 -4.28 -0.04
C MET A 157 0.95 -3.12 0.75
N GLY A 158 1.73 -3.40 1.81
CA GLY A 158 2.43 -2.39 2.58
C GLY A 158 3.39 -1.52 1.76
N LEU A 159 4.03 -2.10 0.73
CA LEU A 159 4.97 -1.41 -0.16
C LEU A 159 4.27 -0.79 -1.38
N PHE A 160 3.24 -1.45 -1.91
CA PHE A 160 2.65 -1.13 -3.21
C PHE A 160 1.11 -1.21 -3.23
N HIS A 161 0.46 -0.64 -2.23
CA HIS A 161 -0.99 -0.39 -2.27
C HIS A 161 -1.31 0.92 -2.99
N SER A 162 -2.57 1.05 -3.41
CA SER A 162 -3.12 2.26 -4.02
C SER A 162 -2.40 2.67 -5.30
N ILE A 163 -2.22 1.72 -6.24
CA ILE A 163 -1.54 1.96 -7.54
C ILE A 163 -2.08 3.21 -8.24
N PHE A 164 -3.38 3.45 -8.17
CA PHE A 164 -4.00 4.60 -8.83
C PHE A 164 -4.01 5.84 -7.94
N GLU A 165 -4.58 5.72 -6.74
CA GLU A 165 -4.80 6.85 -5.84
C GLU A 165 -3.49 7.55 -5.45
N ASP A 166 -2.52 6.82 -4.88
CA ASP A 166 -1.22 7.40 -4.49
C ASP A 166 -0.49 7.97 -5.71
N THR A 167 -0.57 7.28 -6.84
CA THR A 167 0.12 7.70 -8.05
C THR A 167 -0.44 9.00 -8.60
N LEU A 168 -1.76 9.08 -8.79
CA LEU A 168 -2.40 10.26 -9.35
C LEU A 168 -2.24 11.46 -8.42
N LEU A 169 -2.30 11.24 -7.09
CA LEU A 169 -2.01 12.28 -6.10
C LEU A 169 -0.56 12.76 -6.21
N MET A 170 0.42 11.86 -6.25
CA MET A 170 1.84 12.24 -6.31
C MET A 170 2.22 12.88 -7.65
N LEU A 171 1.63 12.44 -8.77
CA LEU A 171 1.78 13.10 -10.07
C LEU A 171 1.19 14.50 -10.04
N GLY A 172 0.02 14.69 -9.41
CA GLY A 172 -0.63 16.00 -9.26
C GLY A 172 0.18 17.00 -8.43
N VAL A 173 1.01 16.51 -7.50
CA VAL A 173 1.94 17.33 -6.69
C VAL A 173 3.27 17.60 -7.41
N GLY A 174 3.48 17.06 -8.62
CA GLY A 174 4.67 17.28 -9.44
C GLY A 174 5.74 16.19 -9.34
N GLY A 175 5.43 15.05 -8.72
CA GLY A 175 6.35 13.90 -8.73
C GLY A 175 6.40 13.23 -10.11
N HIS A 176 7.53 12.62 -10.44
CA HIS A 176 7.74 11.99 -11.75
C HIS A 176 7.32 10.51 -11.75
N TYR A 177 6.63 10.07 -12.82
CA TYR A 177 6.04 8.72 -12.94
C TYR A 177 7.07 7.58 -12.82
N SER A 178 8.33 7.83 -13.23
CA SER A 178 9.40 6.82 -13.14
C SER A 178 9.69 6.41 -11.69
N GLY A 179 9.63 7.35 -10.75
CA GLY A 179 9.85 7.06 -9.33
C GLY A 179 8.59 6.47 -8.69
N ILE A 180 7.45 7.09 -8.96
CA ILE A 180 6.19 6.78 -8.28
C ILE A 180 5.63 5.42 -8.69
N ILE A 181 5.69 5.09 -9.99
CA ILE A 181 5.10 3.87 -10.53
C ILE A 181 6.19 2.84 -10.80
N ILE A 182 7.13 3.15 -11.69
CA ILE A 182 8.05 2.14 -12.24
C ILE A 182 8.99 1.62 -11.16
N PHE A 183 9.71 2.52 -10.50
CA PHE A 183 10.64 2.16 -9.44
C PHE A 183 9.92 1.52 -8.26
N ARG A 184 8.80 2.11 -7.80
CA ARG A 184 8.00 1.57 -6.70
C ARG A 184 7.51 0.15 -6.99
N PHE A 185 7.02 -0.10 -8.21
CA PHE A 185 6.59 -1.43 -8.65
C PHE A 185 7.75 -2.43 -8.59
N VAL A 186 8.86 -2.12 -9.25
CA VAL A 186 10.02 -3.01 -9.32
C VAL A 186 10.55 -3.34 -7.93
N MET A 187 10.75 -2.32 -7.09
CA MET A 187 11.30 -2.50 -5.76
C MET A 187 10.36 -3.23 -4.82
N ALA A 188 9.06 -2.94 -4.87
CA ALA A 188 8.08 -3.64 -4.04
C ALA A 188 8.05 -5.14 -4.37
N PHE A 189 7.97 -5.50 -5.65
CA PHE A 189 7.98 -6.89 -6.07
C PHE A 189 9.32 -7.57 -5.77
N ALA A 190 10.46 -6.90 -6.00
CA ALA A 190 11.78 -7.44 -5.71
C ALA A 190 11.99 -7.70 -4.20
N ILE A 191 11.63 -6.74 -3.35
CA ILE A 191 11.74 -6.91 -1.89
C ILE A 191 10.77 -7.99 -1.41
N THR A 192 9.52 -7.99 -1.85
CA THR A 192 8.58 -9.05 -1.46
C THR A 192 9.08 -10.42 -1.92
N PHE A 193 9.61 -10.54 -3.13
CA PHE A 193 10.21 -11.78 -3.62
C PHE A 193 11.36 -12.25 -2.71
N LEU A 194 12.25 -11.34 -2.31
CA LEU A 194 13.33 -11.64 -1.38
C LEU A 194 12.80 -12.10 -0.02
N VAL A 195 11.80 -11.39 0.54
CA VAL A 195 11.15 -11.76 1.80
C VAL A 195 10.54 -13.16 1.72
N VAL A 196 9.81 -13.47 0.64
CA VAL A 196 9.26 -14.81 0.40
C VAL A 196 10.38 -15.84 0.35
N ARG A 197 11.44 -15.60 -0.45
CA ARG A 197 12.52 -16.57 -0.63
C ARG A 197 13.25 -16.89 0.67
N LEU A 198 13.45 -15.88 1.53
CA LEU A 198 14.10 -16.02 2.83
C LEU A 198 13.21 -16.71 3.87
N THR A 199 11.89 -16.55 3.78
CA THR A 199 10.96 -17.01 4.83
C THR A 199 10.18 -18.28 4.46
N LYS A 200 10.10 -18.65 3.18
CA LYS A 200 9.32 -19.80 2.69
C LYS A 200 9.69 -21.10 3.39
N ASN A 201 11.00 -21.34 3.54
CA ASN A 201 11.55 -22.57 4.13
C ASN A 201 11.76 -22.47 5.65
N MET A 202 11.39 -21.35 6.29
CA MET A 202 11.47 -21.24 7.74
C MET A 202 10.43 -22.14 8.39
N ASN A 203 10.82 -22.79 9.49
CA ASN A 203 9.89 -23.54 10.35
C ASN A 203 8.74 -22.62 10.80
N ASP A 204 7.51 -23.12 10.69
CA ASP A 204 6.30 -22.35 10.99
C ASP A 204 6.27 -21.83 12.42
N THR A 205 6.85 -22.56 13.38
CA THR A 205 6.97 -22.11 14.78
C THR A 205 7.81 -20.84 14.90
N VAL A 206 8.97 -20.79 14.23
CA VAL A 206 9.87 -19.63 14.22
C VAL A 206 9.23 -18.47 13.45
N PHE A 207 8.65 -18.75 12.28
CA PHE A 207 7.97 -17.76 11.46
C PHE A 207 6.83 -17.09 12.24
N ASN A 208 5.95 -17.88 12.86
CA ASN A 208 4.83 -17.42 13.64
C ASN A 208 5.31 -16.58 14.84
N ARG A 209 6.37 -17.02 15.52
CA ARG A 209 6.95 -16.27 16.63
C ARG A 209 7.51 -14.92 16.19
N LEU A 210 8.08 -14.79 15.00
CA LEU A 210 8.70 -13.55 14.52
C LEU A 210 7.66 -12.59 13.95
N PHE A 211 6.81 -13.04 13.03
CA PHE A 211 6.01 -12.16 12.17
C PHE A 211 4.52 -12.11 12.52
N ILE A 212 3.99 -13.13 13.19
CA ILE A 212 2.55 -13.30 13.40
C ILE A 212 2.17 -12.95 14.85
N THR A 213 0.97 -12.43 15.04
CA THR A 213 0.42 -12.12 16.37
C THR A 213 -0.02 -13.39 17.08
N LYS A 214 0.22 -13.45 18.41
CA LYS A 214 -0.23 -14.58 19.24
C LYS A 214 -1.75 -14.80 19.16
N ASN A 215 -2.52 -13.72 19.04
CA ASN A 215 -3.98 -13.78 18.93
C ASN A 215 -4.44 -14.51 17.66
N TYR A 216 -3.77 -14.24 16.54
CA TYR A 216 -4.09 -14.91 15.27
C TYR A 216 -3.74 -16.41 15.30
N ILE A 217 -2.61 -16.77 15.91
CA ILE A 217 -2.20 -18.18 16.08
C ILE A 217 -3.24 -18.94 16.91
N LYS A 218 -3.60 -18.41 18.10
CA LYS A 218 -4.63 -19.00 18.96
C LYS A 218 -5.97 -19.17 18.24
N LYS A 219 -6.31 -18.24 17.36
CA LYS A 219 -7.54 -18.30 16.57
C LYS A 219 -7.52 -19.45 15.58
N ILE A 220 -6.42 -19.62 14.84
CA ILE A 220 -6.26 -20.75 13.90
C ILE A 220 -6.30 -22.08 14.65
N GLU A 221 -5.61 -22.19 15.79
CA GLU A 221 -5.65 -23.39 16.63
C GLU A 221 -7.07 -23.76 17.07
N LYS A 222 -7.87 -22.75 17.48
CA LYS A 222 -9.28 -22.96 17.84
C LYS A 222 -10.10 -23.45 16.66
N LEU A 223 -9.93 -22.86 15.47
CA LEU A 223 -10.61 -23.29 14.25
C LEU A 223 -10.29 -24.75 13.90
N ASN A 224 -9.03 -25.15 14.05
CA ASN A 224 -8.58 -26.53 13.81
C ASN A 224 -9.12 -27.54 14.83
N SER A 225 -9.38 -27.12 16.07
CA SER A 225 -9.99 -27.99 17.10
C SER A 225 -11.50 -28.17 16.96
N SER A 226 -12.17 -27.36 16.12
CA SER A 226 -13.63 -27.37 15.92
C SER A 226 -14.09 -28.05 14.64
N THR A 227 -13.15 -28.58 13.85
CA THR A 227 -13.35 -29.37 12.62
C THR A 227 -12.86 -30.79 12.85
#